data_AF-A0A397TLN1-F1
#
_entry.id   AF-A0A397TLN1-F1
#
_cell.length_a   1.000
_cell.length_b   1.000
_cell.length_c   1.000
_cell.angle_alpha   90.00
_cell.angle_beta   90.00
_cell.angle_gamma   90.00
#
_symmetry.space_group_name_H-M   'P 1'
#
loop_
_entity.id
_entity.type
_entity.pdbx_description
1 polymer ?
#
loop_
_entity_poly.entity_id
_entity_poly.type
_entity_poly.pdbx_seq_one_letter_code
_entity_poly.pdbx_strand_id
1 'polypeptide(L)'
;MGTRSITLIRKRIPRDACSATKSLLGGPDESQYIYEYYVCMYQQLDGYVEGGVGEWLAKFLCEFIREYSSMHMDAGFFTAKFVKDFMEKDKQHKFLCPLAPLEEMFQYGHQVAYIITIDATRQFFDDKSFMLSVYENCILTARPENFMEKYKQCENQIKESEISCEVVDYGDDEVEKEGYLSEDRLLAKFLKSKLMNTLF
;
A
#
# COMPACT_ATOMS: atom_id res chain seq x y z
N MET A 1 -19.78 -11.43 9.37
CA MET A 1 -18.47 -11.09 9.97
C MET A 1 -17.60 -10.65 8.83
N GLY A 2 -17.24 -9.37 8.80
CA GLY A 2 -16.51 -8.81 7.67
C GLY A 2 -14.99 -8.94 7.77
N THR A 3 -14.33 -9.15 6.62
CA THR A 3 -12.90 -8.92 6.41
C THR A 3 -12.53 -7.51 6.84
N ARG A 4 -11.54 -7.43 7.73
CA ARG A 4 -11.02 -6.16 8.25
C ARG A 4 -9.78 -5.79 7.47
N SER A 5 -9.76 -4.59 6.91
CA SER A 5 -8.62 -4.10 6.14
C SER A 5 -8.13 -2.75 6.65
N ILE A 6 -6.83 -2.51 6.52
CA ILE A 6 -6.27 -1.17 6.58
C ILE A 6 -5.84 -0.70 5.19
N THR A 7 -5.84 0.60 4.96
CA THR A 7 -5.23 1.23 3.79
C THR A 7 -4.26 2.31 4.23
N LEU A 8 -3.01 2.19 3.80
CA LEU A 8 -1.92 3.11 4.07
C LEU A 8 -1.59 3.88 2.80
N ILE A 9 -1.47 5.20 2.92
CA ILE A 9 -0.91 6.04 1.85
C ILE A 9 0.46 6.52 2.29
N ARG A 10 1.45 6.27 1.45
CA ARG A 10 2.83 6.72 1.66
C ARG A 10 3.42 7.31 0.39
N LYS A 11 4.30 8.28 0.57
CA LYS A 11 5.16 8.82 -0.48
C LYS A 11 6.56 8.26 -0.30
N ARG A 12 7.15 7.71 -1.36
CA ARG A 12 8.55 7.26 -1.36
C ARG A 12 9.46 8.37 -1.85
N ILE A 13 10.56 8.62 -1.14
CA ILE A 13 11.53 9.66 -1.45
C ILE A 13 12.92 8.99 -1.50
N PRO A 14 13.68 9.09 -2.60
CA PRO A 14 15.05 8.57 -2.65
C PRO A 14 15.92 9.17 -1.54
N ARG A 15 16.72 8.34 -0.84
CA ARG A 15 17.58 8.82 0.27
C ARG A 15 18.64 9.82 -0.18
N ASP A 16 19.16 9.67 -1.39
CA ASP A 16 20.11 10.59 -2.00
C ASP A 16 19.50 11.98 -2.30
N ALA A 17 18.18 12.05 -2.45
CA ALA A 17 17.44 13.29 -2.67
C ALA A 17 16.98 13.98 -1.36
N CYS A 18 17.23 13.38 -0.18
CA CYS A 18 16.73 13.89 1.10
C CYS A 18 17.85 14.03 2.15
N SER A 19 17.86 15.11 2.92
CA SER A 19 18.79 15.28 4.05
C SER A 19 18.37 14.51 5.31
N ALA A 20 17.14 13.98 5.34
CA ALA A 20 16.68 13.14 6.44
C ALA A 20 17.35 11.77 6.38
N THR A 21 17.72 11.19 7.52
CA THR A 21 18.38 9.88 7.56
C THR A 21 17.45 8.74 7.97
N LYS A 22 16.26 9.05 8.53
CA LYS A 22 15.29 8.07 9.02
C LYS A 22 13.85 8.54 8.87
N SER A 23 12.96 7.58 8.60
CA SER A 23 11.50 7.76 8.66
C SER A 23 11.06 7.95 10.12
N LEU A 24 10.19 8.94 10.37
CA LEU A 24 9.65 9.24 11.71
C LEU A 24 8.84 8.05 12.28
N LEU A 25 8.15 7.30 11.41
CA LEU A 25 7.33 6.15 11.81
C LEU A 25 8.10 4.82 11.80
N GLY A 26 9.43 4.88 11.66
CA GLY A 26 10.29 3.71 11.51
C GLY A 26 10.19 3.07 10.12
N GLY A 27 10.74 1.86 10.00
CA GLY A 27 10.82 1.10 8.75
C GLY A 27 12.15 0.34 8.64
N PRO A 28 12.33 -0.43 7.56
CA PRO A 28 13.59 -1.15 7.32
C PRO A 28 14.77 -0.19 7.14
N ASP A 29 15.81 -0.36 7.94
CA ASP A 29 17.03 0.48 7.88
C ASP A 29 17.75 0.33 6.53
N GLU A 30 17.64 -0.86 5.91
CA GLU A 30 18.25 -1.18 4.62
C GLU A 30 17.52 -0.58 3.40
N SER A 31 16.36 0.07 3.60
CA SER A 31 15.59 0.70 2.51
C SER A 31 16.41 1.76 1.79
N GLN A 32 16.31 1.82 0.46
CA GLN A 32 16.92 2.89 -0.34
C GLN A 32 16.10 4.18 -0.33
N TYR A 33 14.89 4.13 0.23
CA TYR A 33 13.94 5.23 0.27
C TYR A 33 13.63 5.65 1.71
N ILE A 34 13.09 6.86 1.82
CA ILE A 34 12.41 7.36 3.01
C ILE A 34 10.93 7.43 2.67
N TYR A 35 10.10 6.89 3.56
CA TYR A 35 8.66 6.90 3.39
C TYR A 35 8.02 7.94 4.30
N GLU A 36 7.28 8.86 3.70
CA GLU A 36 6.40 9.78 4.40
C GLU A 36 4.97 9.23 4.34
N TYR A 37 4.38 8.95 5.50
CA TYR A 37 3.03 8.39 5.59
C TYR A 37 2.03 9.51 5.80
N TYR A 38 0.95 9.48 5.03
CA TYR A 38 -0.06 10.52 5.03
C TYR A 38 -1.33 10.08 5.76
N VAL A 39 -1.77 8.84 5.54
CA VAL A 39 -3.04 8.33 6.06
C VAL A 39 -2.95 6.85 6.38
N CYS A 40 -3.61 6.47 7.48
CA CYS A 40 -3.99 5.10 7.79
C CYS A 40 -5.51 5.07 7.97
N MET A 41 -6.20 4.24 7.17
CA MET A 41 -7.64 4.05 7.30
C MET A 41 -7.95 2.61 7.62
N TYR A 42 -8.92 2.42 8.49
CA TYR A 42 -9.51 1.12 8.72
C TYR A 42 -10.86 1.02 8.01
N GLN A 43 -11.17 -0.17 7.51
CA GLN A 43 -12.49 -0.54 7.02
C GLN A 43 -12.84 -1.98 7.40
N GLN A 44 -14.09 -2.21 7.76
CA GLN A 44 -14.68 -3.54 7.88
C GLN A 44 -15.66 -3.80 6.72
N LEU A 45 -15.37 -4.81 5.88
CA LEU A 45 -16.11 -5.22 4.69
C LEU A 45 -16.68 -6.63 4.84
N ASP A 46 -17.81 -7.01 4.27
CA ASP A 46 -18.31 -8.40 4.28
C ASP A 46 -17.56 -9.39 3.35
N GLY A 47 -16.23 -9.45 3.41
CA GLY A 47 -15.41 -10.40 2.64
C GLY A 47 -14.75 -9.78 1.40
N TYR A 48 -13.94 -10.58 0.71
CA TYR A 48 -13.46 -10.25 -0.64
C TYR A 48 -14.58 -10.58 -1.65
N VAL A 49 -15.24 -9.56 -2.17
CA VAL A 49 -16.32 -9.66 -3.15
C VAL A 49 -16.03 -8.73 -4.32
N GLU A 50 -16.59 -9.03 -5.49
CA GLU A 50 -16.63 -8.09 -6.61
C GLU A 50 -17.21 -6.74 -6.13
N GLY A 51 -16.50 -5.64 -6.37
CA GLY A 51 -16.76 -4.33 -5.74
C GLY A 51 -16.11 -4.10 -4.37
N GLY A 52 -15.19 -4.98 -3.96
CA GLY A 52 -14.39 -4.86 -2.73
C GLY A 52 -13.38 -3.71 -2.73
N VAL A 53 -12.65 -3.53 -1.63
CA VAL A 53 -11.70 -2.41 -1.47
C VAL A 53 -10.59 -2.45 -2.51
N GLY A 54 -9.93 -3.59 -2.75
CA GLY A 54 -8.86 -3.67 -3.75
C GLY A 54 -9.29 -3.21 -5.15
N GLU A 55 -10.46 -3.66 -5.62
CA GLU A 55 -11.01 -3.23 -6.91
C GLU A 55 -11.36 -1.74 -6.94
N TRP A 56 -11.95 -1.23 -5.85
CA TRP A 56 -12.24 0.20 -5.73
C TRP A 56 -10.97 1.04 -5.72
N LEU A 57 -9.92 0.62 -5.00
CA LEU A 57 -8.63 1.32 -4.96
C LEU A 57 -8.00 1.39 -6.36
N ALA A 58 -7.95 0.26 -7.08
CA ALA A 58 -7.42 0.23 -8.44
C ALA A 58 -8.20 1.17 -9.37
N LYS A 59 -9.55 1.11 -9.34
CA LYS A 59 -10.40 2.01 -10.14
C LYS A 59 -10.19 3.48 -9.78
N PHE A 60 -10.22 3.80 -8.49
CA PHE A 60 -10.01 5.17 -7.99
C PHE A 60 -8.68 5.73 -8.49
N LEU A 61 -7.59 4.96 -8.38
CA LEU A 61 -6.26 5.40 -8.81
C LEU A 61 -6.21 5.65 -10.33
N CYS A 62 -6.77 4.74 -11.14
CA CYS A 62 -6.85 4.91 -12.58
C CYS A 62 -7.67 6.17 -12.98
N GLU A 63 -8.81 6.39 -12.33
CA GLU A 63 -9.65 7.56 -12.56
C GLU A 63 -8.96 8.85 -12.13
N PHE A 64 -8.29 8.83 -10.98
CA PHE A 64 -7.51 9.95 -10.47
C PHE A 64 -6.39 10.33 -11.45
N ILE A 65 -5.59 9.37 -11.92
CA ILE A 65 -4.54 9.62 -12.92
C ILE A 65 -5.16 10.23 -14.19
N ARG A 66 -6.27 9.68 -14.69
CA ARG A 66 -6.96 10.19 -15.87
C ARG A 66 -7.43 11.64 -15.70
N GLU A 67 -7.98 11.99 -14.54
CA GLU A 67 -8.50 13.33 -14.26
C GLU A 67 -7.41 14.38 -14.00
N TYR A 68 -6.32 13.99 -13.33
CA TYR A 68 -5.34 14.93 -12.78
C TYR A 68 -3.95 14.87 -13.44
N SER A 69 -3.76 14.05 -14.48
CA SER A 69 -2.44 13.86 -15.11
C SER A 69 -1.75 15.09 -15.69
N SER A 70 -2.51 16.13 -15.99
CA SER A 70 -1.99 17.40 -16.52
C SER A 70 -1.84 18.49 -15.46
N MET A 71 -2.14 18.19 -14.20
CA MET A 71 -2.14 19.16 -13.10
C MET A 71 -0.95 18.94 -12.16
N HIS A 72 -0.27 20.02 -11.79
CA HIS A 72 0.79 19.95 -10.79
C HIS A 72 0.16 19.84 -9.40
N MET A 73 0.19 18.65 -8.83
CA MET A 73 -0.41 18.31 -7.55
C MET A 73 0.56 17.45 -6.74
N ASP A 74 0.49 17.58 -5.41
CA ASP A 74 1.33 16.81 -4.51
C ASP A 74 0.57 15.63 -3.88
N ALA A 75 1.30 14.80 -3.13
CA ALA A 75 0.75 13.69 -2.38
C ALA A 75 -0.31 14.13 -1.34
N GLY A 76 -0.25 15.37 -0.85
CA GLY A 76 -1.22 15.92 0.08
C GLY A 76 -2.59 16.10 -0.57
N PHE A 77 -2.63 16.67 -1.78
CA PHE A 77 -3.87 16.79 -2.56
C PHE A 77 -4.48 15.41 -2.84
N PHE A 78 -3.66 14.47 -3.35
CA PHE A 78 -4.09 13.10 -3.60
C PHE A 78 -4.72 12.48 -2.35
N THR A 79 -4.03 12.59 -1.21
CA THR A 79 -4.48 12.03 0.06
C THR A 79 -5.81 12.65 0.50
N ALA A 80 -5.96 13.96 0.41
CA ALA A 80 -7.20 14.64 0.79
C ALA A 80 -8.39 14.19 -0.08
N LYS A 81 -8.19 14.08 -1.39
CA LYS A 81 -9.21 13.58 -2.34
C LYS A 81 -9.57 12.13 -2.04
N PHE A 82 -8.56 11.30 -1.80
CA PHE A 82 -8.75 9.89 -1.48
C PHE A 82 -9.56 9.70 -0.19
N VAL A 83 -9.20 10.40 0.90
CA VAL A 83 -9.93 10.32 2.16
C VAL A 83 -11.40 10.71 1.97
N LYS A 84 -11.65 11.81 1.26
CA LYS A 84 -13.02 12.26 0.98
C LYS A 84 -13.81 11.16 0.27
N ASP A 85 -13.31 10.69 -0.88
CA ASP A 85 -14.03 9.73 -1.72
C ASP A 85 -14.19 8.37 -1.02
N PHE A 86 -13.18 7.92 -0.27
CA PHE A 86 -13.24 6.66 0.47
C PHE A 86 -14.30 6.70 1.58
N MET A 87 -14.39 7.84 2.29
CA MET A 87 -15.41 8.05 3.33
C MET A 87 -16.83 8.16 2.73
N GLU A 88 -16.96 8.67 1.50
CA GLU A 88 -18.25 8.79 0.78
C GLU A 88 -18.68 7.47 0.09
N LYS A 89 -17.74 6.56 -0.23
CA LYS A 89 -17.96 5.33 -1.02
C LYS A 89 -19.14 4.48 -0.56
N ASP A 90 -19.27 4.24 0.75
CA ASP A 90 -20.33 3.38 1.31
C ASP A 90 -20.47 3.62 2.82
N LYS A 91 -21.55 3.07 3.41
CA LYS A 91 -21.91 3.22 4.83
C LYS A 91 -21.25 2.20 5.75
N GLN A 92 -20.24 1.46 5.30
CA GLN A 92 -19.57 0.48 6.15
C GLN A 92 -18.79 1.17 7.27
N HIS A 93 -18.44 0.38 8.29
CA HIS A 93 -17.66 0.89 9.41
C HIS A 93 -16.24 1.22 8.93
N LYS A 94 -15.96 2.52 8.82
CA LYS A 94 -14.69 3.09 8.37
C LYS A 94 -14.28 4.21 9.32
N PHE A 95 -12.99 4.33 9.57
CA PHE A 95 -12.45 5.45 10.32
C PHE A 95 -10.99 5.70 9.97
N LEU A 96 -10.55 6.92 10.21
CA LEU A 96 -9.14 7.30 10.16
C LEU A 96 -8.47 6.81 11.44
N CYS A 97 -7.40 6.05 11.29
CA CYS A 97 -6.52 5.66 12.38
C CYS A 97 -5.44 6.72 12.57
N PRO A 98 -5.02 7.00 13.82
CA PRO A 98 -3.80 7.78 14.06
C PRO A 98 -2.61 7.13 13.37
N LEU A 99 -1.73 7.96 12.79
CA LEU A 99 -0.42 7.49 12.35
C LEU A 99 0.41 7.15 13.59
N ALA A 100 0.95 5.94 13.60
CA ALA A 100 1.74 5.37 14.67
C ALA A 100 2.99 4.70 14.07
N PRO A 101 3.95 4.23 14.87
CA PRO A 101 5.03 3.38 14.36
C PRO A 101 4.48 2.25 13.48
N LEU A 102 5.20 1.93 12.41
CA LEU A 102 4.72 0.99 11.39
C LEU A 102 4.35 -0.38 11.97
N GLU A 103 5.10 -0.85 12.95
CA GLU A 103 4.81 -2.08 13.70
C GLU A 103 3.45 -2.05 14.42
N GLU A 104 3.07 -0.92 15.02
CA GLU A 104 1.76 -0.75 15.67
C GLU A 104 0.63 -0.65 14.64
N MET A 105 0.85 0.08 13.55
CA MET A 105 -0.15 0.20 12.48
C MET A 105 -0.49 -1.16 11.86
N PHE A 106 0.49 -2.05 11.78
CA PHE A 106 0.28 -3.41 11.29
C PHE A 106 -0.23 -4.40 12.37
N GLN A 107 -0.47 -3.96 13.61
CA GLN A 107 -1.04 -4.79 14.68
C GLN A 107 -2.54 -4.59 14.90
N TYR A 108 -3.21 -3.69 14.16
CA TYR A 108 -4.62 -3.31 14.34
C TYR A 108 -5.69 -4.41 14.10
N GLY A 109 -5.36 -5.70 14.21
CA GLY A 109 -6.32 -6.79 14.06
C GLY A 109 -6.99 -6.81 12.68
N HIS A 110 -6.27 -6.33 11.67
CA HIS A 110 -6.68 -6.42 10.28
C HIS A 110 -6.27 -7.78 9.70
N GLN A 111 -6.96 -8.19 8.65
CA GLN A 111 -6.64 -9.39 7.88
C GLN A 111 -5.89 -9.03 6.60
N VAL A 112 -6.12 -7.83 6.08
CA VAL A 112 -5.56 -7.36 4.80
C VAL A 112 -5.04 -5.93 4.97
N ALA A 113 -3.85 -5.63 4.46
CA ALA A 113 -3.34 -4.26 4.39
C ALA A 113 -3.10 -3.85 2.94
N TYR A 114 -3.71 -2.76 2.52
CA TYR A 114 -3.42 -2.13 1.24
C TYR A 114 -2.44 -0.99 1.44
N ILE A 115 -1.45 -0.86 0.56
CA ILE A 115 -0.48 0.23 0.59
C ILE A 115 -0.48 0.91 -0.78
N ILE A 116 -0.81 2.20 -0.80
CA ILE A 116 -0.62 3.05 -1.96
C ILE A 116 0.71 3.77 -1.79
N THR A 117 1.63 3.52 -2.70
CA THR A 117 2.95 4.17 -2.73
C THR A 117 2.98 5.20 -3.85
N ILE A 118 3.34 6.44 -3.52
CA ILE A 118 3.44 7.57 -4.44
C ILE A 118 4.92 7.88 -4.69
N ASP A 119 5.33 8.02 -5.95
CA ASP A 119 6.71 8.36 -6.30
C ASP A 119 6.97 9.88 -6.24
N ALA A 120 7.86 10.31 -5.35
CA ALA A 120 8.23 11.72 -5.19
C ALA A 120 9.06 12.31 -6.34
N THR A 121 9.65 11.47 -7.20
CA THR A 121 10.51 11.93 -8.30
C THR A 121 9.69 12.49 -9.47
N ARG A 122 8.38 12.24 -9.48
CA ARG A 122 7.44 12.67 -10.52
C ARG A 122 6.94 14.08 -10.25
N GLN A 123 6.92 14.91 -11.30
CA GLN A 123 6.35 16.26 -11.22
C GLN A 123 4.84 16.30 -11.45
N PHE A 124 4.29 15.30 -12.14
CA PHE A 124 2.88 15.15 -12.43
C PHE A 124 2.47 13.71 -12.15
N PHE A 125 1.19 13.50 -11.84
CA PHE A 125 0.65 12.17 -11.67
C PHE A 125 0.45 11.48 -13.02
N ASP A 126 1.12 10.38 -13.23
CA ASP A 126 0.99 9.52 -14.40
C ASP A 126 0.79 8.05 -14.00
N ASP A 127 0.71 7.17 -14.99
CA ASP A 127 0.58 5.72 -14.84
C ASP A 127 1.69 5.10 -13.97
N LYS A 128 2.84 5.77 -13.85
CA LYS A 128 3.99 5.29 -13.08
C LYS A 128 4.14 5.97 -11.73
N SER A 129 3.23 6.88 -11.38
CA SER A 129 3.30 7.66 -10.15
C SER A 129 2.81 6.91 -8.92
N PHE A 130 2.04 5.84 -9.13
CA PHE A 130 1.42 5.06 -8.06
C PHE A 130 1.76 3.58 -8.19
N MET A 131 1.99 2.94 -7.05
CA MET A 131 1.95 1.49 -6.91
C MET A 131 0.93 1.10 -5.85
N LEU A 132 0.16 0.06 -6.14
CA LEU A 132 -0.76 -0.53 -5.20
C LEU A 132 -0.22 -1.89 -4.76
N SER A 133 -0.02 -2.02 -3.45
CA SER A 133 0.38 -3.26 -2.81
C SER A 133 -0.74 -3.79 -1.93
N VAL A 134 -0.91 -5.11 -1.88
CA VAL A 134 -1.74 -5.81 -0.91
C VAL A 134 -0.86 -6.76 -0.11
N TYR A 135 -1.02 -6.68 1.21
CA TYR A 135 -0.33 -7.46 2.23
C TYR A 135 -1.35 -8.35 2.92
N GLU A 136 -1.23 -9.65 2.68
CA GLU A 136 -2.07 -10.69 3.28
C GLU A 136 -1.15 -11.87 3.69
N ASN A 137 -1.48 -13.12 3.34
CA ASN A 137 -0.50 -14.22 3.42
C ASN A 137 0.66 -14.00 2.45
N CYS A 138 0.41 -13.41 1.29
CA CYS A 138 1.44 -13.00 0.34
C CYS A 138 1.42 -11.48 0.14
N ILE A 139 2.47 -10.96 -0.49
CA ILE A 139 2.54 -9.57 -0.92
C ILE A 139 2.45 -9.53 -2.44
N LEU A 140 1.44 -8.81 -2.93
CA LEU A 140 1.26 -8.49 -4.34
C LEU A 140 1.38 -7.00 -4.53
N THR A 141 2.25 -6.59 -5.45
CA THR A 141 2.47 -5.19 -5.83
C THR A 141 2.38 -5.04 -7.33
N ALA A 142 1.58 -4.08 -7.77
CA ALA A 142 1.39 -3.80 -9.19
C ALA A 142 0.97 -2.33 -9.40
N ARG A 143 1.09 -1.86 -10.64
CA ARG A 143 0.46 -0.61 -11.05
C ARG A 143 -1.07 -0.73 -11.01
N PRO A 144 -1.80 0.38 -10.78
CA PRO A 144 -3.25 0.35 -10.63
C PRO A 144 -3.99 -0.34 -11.78
N GLU A 145 -3.59 -0.11 -13.02
CA GLU A 145 -4.22 -0.66 -14.22
C GLU A 145 -4.06 -2.17 -14.34
N ASN A 146 -2.95 -2.72 -13.83
CA ASN A 146 -2.62 -4.15 -13.92
C ASN A 146 -3.00 -4.92 -12.64
N PHE A 147 -3.35 -4.21 -11.56
CA PHE A 147 -3.53 -4.78 -10.24
C PHE A 147 -4.58 -5.90 -10.21
N MET A 148 -5.74 -5.70 -10.84
CA MET A 148 -6.82 -6.68 -10.79
C MET A 148 -6.53 -7.94 -11.61
N GLU A 149 -5.82 -7.81 -12.72
CA GLU A 149 -5.39 -8.97 -13.51
C GLU A 149 -4.41 -9.82 -12.70
N LYS A 150 -3.39 -9.18 -12.14
CA LYS A 150 -2.37 -9.85 -11.30
C LYS A 150 -3.00 -10.48 -10.06
N TYR A 151 -3.91 -9.76 -9.39
CA TYR A 151 -4.62 -10.32 -8.24
C TYR A 151 -5.37 -11.60 -8.59
N LYS A 152 -6.15 -11.60 -9.69
CA LYS A 152 -6.92 -12.78 -10.11
C LYS A 152 -6.03 -13.97 -10.51
N GLN A 153 -4.91 -13.69 -11.17
CA GLN A 153 -3.92 -14.73 -11.52
C GLN A 153 -3.35 -15.43 -10.27
N CYS A 154 -3.36 -14.74 -9.13
CA CYS A 154 -2.59 -15.13 -7.94
C CYS A 154 -3.46 -15.39 -6.72
N GLU A 155 -4.78 -15.25 -6.85
CA GLU A 155 -5.74 -15.41 -5.77
C GLU A 155 -5.59 -16.76 -5.05
N ASN A 156 -5.37 -17.85 -5.79
CA ASN A 156 -5.17 -19.17 -5.20
C ASN A 156 -3.86 -19.25 -4.40
N GLN A 157 -2.76 -18.71 -4.93
CA GLN A 157 -1.48 -18.68 -4.21
C GLN A 157 -1.55 -17.83 -2.94
N ILE A 158 -2.26 -16.70 -2.99
CA ILE A 158 -2.48 -15.83 -1.82
C ILE A 158 -3.31 -16.57 -0.76
N LYS A 159 -4.36 -17.31 -1.16
CA LYS A 159 -5.21 -18.07 -0.24
C LYS A 159 -4.52 -19.31 0.34
N GLU A 160 -3.70 -19.99 -0.45
CA GLU A 160 -3.12 -21.30 -0.11
C GLU A 160 -1.73 -21.20 0.54
N SER A 161 -1.05 -20.05 0.50
CA SER A 161 0.27 -19.93 1.11
C SER A 161 0.21 -20.06 2.63
N GLU A 162 0.94 -21.05 3.15
CA GLU A 162 1.15 -21.27 4.58
C GLU A 162 2.21 -20.30 5.16
N ILE A 163 2.96 -19.60 4.29
CA ILE A 163 4.02 -18.67 4.68
C ILE A 163 3.48 -17.25 4.67
N SER A 164 3.31 -16.65 5.85
CA SER A 164 2.95 -15.23 5.96
C SER A 164 4.00 -14.33 5.29
N CYS A 165 3.55 -13.30 4.59
CA CYS A 165 4.35 -12.32 3.86
C CYS A 165 5.34 -12.91 2.84
N GLU A 166 4.95 -13.96 2.10
CA GLU A 166 5.69 -14.38 0.91
C GLU A 166 5.54 -13.33 -0.21
N VAL A 167 6.66 -12.77 -0.69
CA VAL A 167 6.62 -11.82 -1.80
C VAL A 167 6.63 -12.61 -3.10
N VAL A 168 5.55 -12.54 -3.84
CA VAL A 168 5.44 -13.25 -5.11
C VAL A 168 5.94 -12.33 -6.22
N ASP A 169 6.87 -12.86 -7.00
CA ASP A 169 7.47 -12.17 -8.14
C ASP A 169 6.64 -12.45 -9.39
N TYR A 170 6.02 -11.39 -9.95
CA TYR A 170 5.04 -11.52 -11.02
C TYR A 170 5.59 -11.18 -12.41
N GLY A 171 6.93 -11.14 -12.55
CA GLY A 171 7.61 -10.93 -13.82
C GLY A 171 7.37 -9.55 -14.42
N ASP A 172 7.08 -8.57 -13.56
CA ASP A 172 7.03 -7.17 -13.97
C ASP A 172 8.44 -6.61 -13.79
N ASP A 173 9.19 -6.62 -14.89
CA ASP A 173 10.52 -6.02 -14.99
C ASP A 173 10.54 -4.60 -14.38
N GLU A 174 9.43 -3.85 -14.41
CA GLU A 174 9.36 -2.51 -13.82
C GLU A 174 9.28 -2.54 -12.28
N VAL A 175 8.57 -3.50 -11.68
CA VAL A 175 8.50 -3.67 -10.21
C VAL A 175 9.85 -4.11 -9.63
N GLU A 176 10.57 -4.96 -10.36
CA GLU A 176 11.89 -5.45 -9.95
C GLU A 176 13.00 -4.41 -10.22
N LYS A 177 13.01 -3.76 -11.40
CA LYS A 177 14.03 -2.76 -11.77
C LYS A 177 13.87 -1.43 -11.03
N GLU A 178 12.65 -1.02 -10.67
CA GLU A 178 12.38 0.22 -9.93
C GLU A 178 12.36 0.03 -8.40
N GLY A 179 12.79 -1.14 -7.93
CA GLY A 179 13.05 -1.42 -6.51
C GLY A 179 11.82 -1.65 -5.64
N TYR A 180 10.60 -1.63 -6.19
CA TYR A 180 9.37 -1.86 -5.42
C TYR A 180 9.34 -3.26 -4.80
N LEU A 181 9.72 -4.29 -5.58
CA LEU A 181 9.77 -5.67 -5.08
C LEU A 181 10.74 -5.83 -3.90
N SER A 182 11.92 -5.22 -4.00
CA SER A 182 12.92 -5.25 -2.93
C SER A 182 12.45 -4.51 -1.68
N GLU A 183 11.80 -3.36 -1.84
CA GLU A 183 11.28 -2.58 -0.71
C GLU A 183 10.12 -3.31 0.00
N ASP A 184 9.27 -4.00 -0.75
CA ASP A 184 8.21 -4.83 -0.14
C ASP A 184 8.78 -6.06 0.58
N ARG A 185 9.84 -6.69 0.04
CA ARG A 185 10.58 -7.74 0.76
C ARG A 185 11.21 -7.22 2.06
N LEU A 186 11.75 -6.01 2.05
CA LEU A 186 12.31 -5.36 3.24
C LEU A 186 11.23 -5.05 4.27
N LEU A 187 10.07 -4.53 3.84
CA LEU A 187 8.94 -4.29 4.73
C LEU A 187 8.43 -5.59 5.35
N ALA A 188 8.28 -6.65 4.57
CA ALA A 188 7.88 -7.97 5.05
C ALA A 188 8.83 -8.49 6.14
N LYS A 189 10.15 -8.42 5.89
CA LYS A 189 11.19 -8.83 6.84
C LYS A 189 11.14 -7.99 8.12
N PHE A 190 10.98 -6.67 7.99
CA PHE A 190 10.85 -5.76 9.13
C PHE A 190 9.65 -6.16 10.01
N LEU A 191 8.46 -6.29 9.41
CA LEU A 191 7.23 -6.65 10.14
C LEU A 191 7.36 -8.02 10.83
N LYS A 192 7.89 -9.04 10.15
CA LYS A 192 8.16 -10.36 10.76
C LYS A 192 9.06 -10.27 11.98
N SER A 193 10.17 -9.52 11.87
CA SER A 193 11.13 -9.39 12.96
C SER A 193 10.52 -8.72 14.20
N LYS A 194 9.61 -7.76 13.99
CA LYS A 194 8.95 -7.03 15.07
C LYS A 194 7.83 -7.83 15.72
N LEU A 195 7.03 -8.54 14.91
CA LEU A 195 5.97 -9.41 15.42
C LEU A 195 6.52 -10.59 16.25
N MET A 196 7.68 -11.15 15.87
CA MET A 196 8.34 -12.21 16.65
C MET A 196 8.97 -11.71 17.97
N ASN A 197 9.40 -10.46 18.04
CA ASN A 197 9.98 -9.89 19.27
C ASN A 197 8.94 -9.50 20.34
N THR A 198 7.64 -9.45 19.99
CA THR A 198 6.54 -9.22 20.93
C THR A 198 6.08 -10.48 21.70
N LEU A 199 6.70 -11.65 21.45
CA LEU A 199 6.33 -12.94 22.06
C LEU A 199 7.26 -13.39 23.21
N PHE A 200 8.12 -12.52 23.73
CA PHE A 200 9.00 -12.78 24.88
C PHE A 200 8.84 -11.76 26.00
#